data_AF-A0A2L1S3I2-F1
#
_entry.id   AF-A0A2L1S3I2-F1
#
_cell.length_a   1.000
_cell.length_b   1.000
_cell.length_c   1.000
_cell.angle_alpha   90.00
_cell.angle_beta   90.00
_cell.angle_gamma   90.00
#
_symmetry.space_group_name_H-M   'P 1'
#
loop_
_entity.id
_entity.type
_entity.pdbx_description
1 polymer ?
#
loop_
_entity_poly.entity_id
_entity_poly.type
_entity_poly.pdbx_seq_one_letter_code
_entity_poly.pdbx_strand_id
1 'polypeptide(L)'
;MNSQHSIVLAKEIRQARGIAEQSKVILWASNIEPEKHRLTGAVGDPQLPRRIEQTLRKMLLSHPDWHLVVRYHPSEFVEFEPARNVYLSSRDENLHALIHSSDLVVVLTSTVGLEAHLAGKSVICVDMSVFTADTPLSKMGIGTGVTRLEQLEPLIEQLLAKEDLTAAAKHSTPSACAAVSGIILTHLGKMPP
;
A
#
# COMPACT_ATOMS: atom_id res chain seq x y z
N MET A 1 8.19 -14.51 -6.37
CA MET A 1 7.43 -14.38 -7.63
C MET A 1 8.17 -13.40 -8.54
N ASN A 2 8.16 -13.63 -9.86
CA ASN A 2 8.87 -12.79 -10.82
C ASN A 2 8.15 -11.43 -10.99
N SER A 3 8.84 -10.31 -10.79
CA SER A 3 8.30 -8.94 -10.89
C SER A 3 7.53 -8.71 -12.20
N GLN A 4 8.00 -9.34 -13.30
CA GLN A 4 7.36 -9.29 -14.61
C GLN A 4 5.89 -9.77 -14.60
N HIS A 5 5.58 -10.82 -13.82
CA HIS A 5 4.23 -11.41 -13.75
C HIS A 5 3.27 -10.49 -12.98
N SER A 6 3.73 -9.90 -11.88
CA SER A 6 2.94 -8.93 -11.10
C SER A 6 2.63 -7.66 -11.89
N ILE A 7 3.51 -7.24 -12.80
CA ILE A 7 3.27 -6.07 -13.68
C ILE A 7 2.18 -6.37 -14.73
N VAL A 8 2.13 -7.58 -15.28
CA VAL A 8 1.05 -7.98 -16.21
C VAL A 8 -0.29 -8.01 -15.48
N LEU A 9 -0.34 -8.69 -14.33
CA LEU A 9 -1.54 -8.74 -13.49
C LEU A 9 -1.99 -7.34 -13.03
N ALA A 10 -1.06 -6.43 -12.77
CA ALA A 10 -1.39 -5.05 -12.40
C ALA A 10 -2.18 -4.31 -13.49
N LYS A 11 -1.83 -4.53 -14.77
CA LYS A 11 -2.59 -3.97 -15.90
C LYS A 11 -3.98 -4.57 -16.00
N GLU A 12 -4.10 -5.88 -15.80
CA GLU A 12 -5.38 -6.58 -15.79
C GLU A 12 -6.30 -6.07 -14.67
N ILE A 13 -5.76 -5.79 -13.47
CA ILE A 13 -6.51 -5.20 -12.35
C ILE A 13 -7.09 -3.84 -12.75
N ARG A 14 -6.30 -2.94 -13.37
CA ARG A 14 -6.81 -1.64 -13.83
C ARG A 14 -7.89 -1.80 -14.90
N GLN A 15 -7.66 -2.67 -15.88
CA GLN A 15 -8.62 -2.92 -16.97
C GLN A 15 -9.94 -3.50 -16.47
N ALA A 16 -9.90 -4.49 -15.57
CA ALA A 16 -11.09 -5.11 -14.98
C ALA A 16 -11.94 -4.11 -14.19
N ARG A 17 -11.33 -3.03 -13.69
CA ARG A 17 -12.00 -1.94 -12.97
C ARG A 17 -12.35 -0.75 -13.86
N GLY A 18 -12.08 -0.83 -15.17
CA GLY A 18 -12.31 0.28 -16.10
C GLY A 18 -11.48 1.53 -15.79
N ILE A 19 -10.34 1.37 -15.12
CA ILE A 19 -9.43 2.48 -14.77
C ILE A 19 -8.58 2.80 -16.00
N ALA A 20 -8.63 4.05 -16.45
CA ALA A 20 -7.83 4.51 -17.59
C ALA A 20 -6.33 4.55 -17.23
N GLU A 21 -5.46 4.44 -18.22
CA GLU A 21 -4.01 4.34 -17.99
C GLU A 21 -3.44 5.58 -17.30
N GLN A 22 -3.95 6.76 -17.65
CA GLN A 22 -3.55 8.06 -17.09
C GLN A 22 -4.15 8.37 -15.71
N SER A 23 -5.15 7.59 -15.28
CA SER A 23 -5.82 7.80 -14.00
C SER A 23 -4.90 7.47 -12.83
N LYS A 24 -5.10 8.14 -11.70
CA LYS A 24 -4.32 7.92 -10.48
C LYS A 24 -4.97 6.88 -9.60
N VAL A 25 -4.19 5.94 -9.08
CA VAL A 25 -4.69 4.86 -8.23
C VAL A 25 -4.00 4.92 -6.86
N ILE A 26 -4.80 5.18 -5.83
CA ILE A 26 -4.38 5.17 -4.43
C ILE A 26 -4.81 3.84 -3.81
N LEU A 27 -3.88 3.11 -3.20
CA LEU A 27 -4.19 1.95 -2.37
C LEU A 27 -4.21 2.36 -0.90
N TRP A 28 -5.35 2.21 -0.25
CA TRP A 28 -5.48 2.23 1.20
C TRP A 28 -5.40 0.80 1.74
N ALA A 29 -4.24 0.45 2.31
CA ALA A 29 -4.08 -0.82 3.02
C ALA A 29 -4.38 -0.60 4.51
N SER A 30 -5.63 -0.86 4.87
CA SER A 30 -6.15 -0.60 6.20
C SER A 30 -5.56 -1.56 7.24
N ASN A 31 -5.63 -1.15 8.51
CA ASN A 31 -5.24 -1.96 9.64
C ASN A 31 -6.14 -1.64 10.84
N ILE A 32 -6.21 -2.57 11.80
CA ILE A 32 -6.94 -2.35 13.06
C ILE A 32 -6.12 -1.44 13.96
N GLU A 33 -6.76 -0.38 14.43
CA GLU A 33 -6.25 0.47 15.50
C GLU A 33 -6.98 0.11 16.82
N PRO A 34 -6.27 -0.22 17.90
CA PRO A 34 -6.90 -0.53 19.19
C PRO A 34 -7.17 0.75 19.99
N GLU A 35 -8.04 0.67 21.00
CA GLU A 35 -8.25 1.75 21.99
C GLU A 35 -7.02 1.99 22.87
N LYS A 36 -6.18 0.98 23.02
CA LYS A 36 -5.03 1.03 23.90
C LYS A 36 -3.92 0.11 23.44
N HIS A 37 -2.69 0.60 23.50
CA HIS A 37 -1.51 -0.22 23.28
C HIS A 37 -1.31 -1.19 24.45
N ARG A 38 -1.17 -2.49 24.17
CA ARG A 38 -1.14 -3.54 25.21
C ARG A 38 0.05 -3.42 26.18
N LEU A 39 1.24 -3.06 25.68
CA LEU A 39 2.45 -2.99 26.49
C LEU A 39 2.62 -1.64 27.21
N THR A 40 2.58 -0.53 26.47
CA THR A 40 2.81 0.82 27.00
C THR A 40 1.58 1.43 27.69
N GLY A 41 0.38 0.93 27.39
CA GLY A 41 -0.87 1.51 27.86
C GLY A 41 -1.24 2.85 27.21
N ALA A 42 -0.51 3.27 26.17
CA ALA A 42 -0.85 4.48 25.40
C ALA A 42 -2.26 4.36 24.81
N VAL A 43 -2.98 5.48 24.77
CA VAL A 43 -4.33 5.56 24.22
C VAL A 43 -4.25 5.57 22.69
N GLY A 44 -4.98 4.67 22.06
CA GLY A 44 -5.18 4.62 20.61
C GLY A 44 -6.59 5.05 20.23
N ASP A 45 -6.89 5.01 18.93
CA ASP A 45 -8.16 5.48 18.39
C ASP A 45 -8.73 4.50 17.34
N PRO A 46 -9.68 3.63 17.73
CA PRO A 46 -10.23 2.63 16.82
C PRO A 46 -10.93 3.18 15.59
N GLN A 47 -11.32 4.47 15.60
CA GLN A 47 -11.98 5.11 14.48
C GLN A 47 -10.97 5.70 13.48
N LEU A 48 -9.68 5.74 13.82
CA LEU A 48 -8.65 6.29 12.95
C LEU A 48 -8.62 5.63 11.55
N PRO A 49 -8.65 4.29 11.39
CA PRO A 49 -8.66 3.68 10.05
C PRO A 49 -9.86 4.09 9.21
N ARG A 50 -11.04 4.25 9.84
CA ARG A 50 -12.27 4.67 9.18
C ARG A 50 -12.23 6.14 8.77
N ARG A 51 -11.70 7.01 9.64
CA ARG A 51 -11.51 8.43 9.31
C ARG A 51 -10.51 8.62 8.18
N ILE A 52 -9.42 7.87 8.15
CA ILE A 52 -8.48 7.88 7.01
C ILE A 52 -9.20 7.50 5.72
N GLU A 53 -9.94 6.40 5.72
CA GLU A 53 -10.70 5.97 4.54
C GLU A 53 -11.70 7.03 4.09
N GLN A 54 -12.49 7.59 5.00
CA GLN A 54 -13.45 8.65 4.70
C GLN A 54 -12.77 9.89 4.13
N THR A 55 -11.63 10.29 4.69
CA THR A 55 -10.82 11.40 4.19
C THR A 55 -10.34 11.13 2.77
N LEU A 56 -9.83 9.93 2.46
CA LEU A 56 -9.43 9.54 1.11
C LEU A 56 -10.63 9.52 0.14
N ARG A 57 -11.76 8.92 0.54
CA ARG A 57 -13.00 8.91 -0.26
C ARG A 57 -13.50 10.31 -0.59
N LYS A 58 -13.39 11.25 0.35
CA LYS A 58 -13.81 12.64 0.15
C LYS A 58 -12.94 13.36 -0.90
N MET A 59 -11.64 13.08 -0.96
CA MET A 59 -10.73 13.68 -1.95
C MET A 59 -11.14 13.36 -3.39
N LEU A 60 -11.70 12.17 -3.64
CA LEU A 60 -12.18 11.77 -4.98
C LEU A 60 -13.29 12.70 -5.53
N LEU A 61 -13.98 13.45 -4.68
CA LEU A 61 -14.96 14.45 -5.12
C LEU A 61 -14.30 15.64 -5.83
N SER A 62 -13.10 16.01 -5.42
CA SER A 62 -12.30 17.09 -6.00
C SER A 62 -11.40 16.60 -7.15
N HIS A 63 -11.10 15.29 -7.17
CA HIS A 63 -10.16 14.65 -8.10
C HIS A 63 -10.83 13.51 -8.88
N PRO A 64 -11.62 13.81 -9.93
CA PRO A 64 -12.45 12.83 -10.63
C PRO A 64 -11.68 11.78 -11.43
N ASP A 65 -10.39 12.02 -11.68
CA ASP A 65 -9.42 11.12 -12.33
C ASP A 65 -8.70 10.19 -11.33
N TRP A 66 -8.93 10.38 -10.02
CA TRP A 66 -8.38 9.52 -8.98
C TRP A 66 -9.32 8.35 -8.69
N HIS A 67 -8.71 7.24 -8.33
CA HIS A 67 -9.36 6.03 -7.88
C HIS A 67 -8.77 5.59 -6.55
N LEU A 68 -9.64 5.12 -5.66
CA LEU A 68 -9.27 4.56 -4.38
C LEU A 68 -9.52 3.06 -4.40
N VAL A 69 -8.50 2.29 -4.06
CA VAL A 69 -8.64 0.87 -3.76
C VAL A 69 -8.49 0.67 -2.27
N VAL A 70 -9.51 0.09 -1.65
CA VAL A 70 -9.51 -0.20 -0.21
C VAL A 70 -9.22 -1.69 -0.02
N ARG A 71 -8.21 -1.99 0.80
CA ARG A 71 -7.86 -3.34 1.23
C ARG A 71 -7.98 -3.40 2.75
N TYR A 72 -9.04 -4.03 3.25
CA TYR A 72 -9.20 -4.26 4.69
C TYR A 72 -8.26 -5.35 5.21
N HIS A 73 -7.79 -5.17 6.44
CA HIS A 73 -7.01 -6.17 7.14
C HIS A 73 -7.86 -7.45 7.36
N PRO A 74 -7.24 -8.66 7.36
CA PRO A 74 -7.99 -9.90 7.54
C PRO A 74 -8.77 -10.06 8.86
N SER A 75 -8.50 -9.22 9.84
CA SER A 75 -9.21 -9.20 11.12
C SER A 75 -10.25 -8.07 11.22
N GLU A 76 -10.36 -7.22 10.20
CA GLU A 76 -11.41 -6.21 10.12
C GLU A 76 -12.70 -6.85 9.60
N PHE A 77 -13.81 -6.56 10.28
CA PHE A 77 -15.15 -6.98 9.91
C PHE A 77 -15.98 -5.73 9.58
N VAL A 78 -15.63 -5.10 8.46
CA VAL A 78 -16.29 -3.88 8.00
C VAL A 78 -17.00 -4.15 6.68
N GLU A 79 -18.25 -3.72 6.59
CA GLU A 79 -19.00 -3.74 5.34
C GLU A 79 -18.44 -2.64 4.41
N PHE A 80 -18.10 -3.05 3.19
CA PHE A 80 -17.59 -2.10 2.21
C PHE A 80 -18.74 -1.33 1.57
N GLU A 81 -18.67 0.00 1.61
CA GLU A 81 -19.61 0.87 0.93
C GLU A 81 -19.11 1.21 -0.48
N PRO A 82 -19.79 0.75 -1.55
CA PRO A 82 -19.41 1.09 -2.92
C PRO A 82 -19.64 2.57 -3.21
N ALA A 83 -18.74 3.18 -3.96
CA ALA A 83 -18.88 4.54 -4.45
C ALA A 83 -18.18 4.68 -5.81
N ARG A 84 -18.48 5.77 -6.54
CA ARG A 84 -17.79 6.07 -7.80
C ARG A 84 -16.27 6.13 -7.56
N ASN A 85 -15.51 5.46 -8.42
CA ASN A 85 -14.05 5.36 -8.38
C ASN A 85 -13.48 4.74 -7.08
N VAL A 86 -14.31 4.11 -6.24
CA VAL A 86 -13.86 3.39 -5.04
C VAL A 86 -14.08 1.90 -5.21
N TYR A 87 -13.02 1.13 -5.05
CA TYR A 87 -13.02 -0.32 -5.25
C TYR A 87 -12.58 -1.05 -3.99
N LEU A 88 -13.22 -2.18 -3.70
CA LEU A 88 -12.74 -3.11 -2.69
C LEU A 88 -11.76 -4.09 -3.32
N SER A 89 -10.61 -4.28 -2.67
CA SER A 89 -9.72 -5.41 -2.93
C SER A 89 -10.04 -6.55 -1.96
N SER A 90 -10.42 -7.72 -2.49
CA SER A 90 -10.70 -8.92 -1.69
C SER A 90 -9.41 -9.61 -1.25
N ARG A 91 -9.47 -10.48 -0.24
CA ARG A 91 -8.28 -11.19 0.28
C ARG A 91 -7.60 -12.08 -0.77
N ASP A 92 -8.37 -12.58 -1.72
CA ASP A 92 -7.89 -13.49 -2.77
C ASP A 92 -7.14 -12.76 -3.89
N GLU A 93 -7.32 -11.45 -4.02
CA GLU A 93 -6.58 -10.65 -4.98
C GLU A 93 -5.09 -10.57 -4.58
N ASN A 94 -4.21 -10.78 -5.56
CA ASN A 94 -2.76 -10.78 -5.35
C ASN A 94 -2.26 -9.40 -4.91
N LEU A 95 -1.74 -9.31 -3.69
CA LEU A 95 -1.29 -8.05 -3.09
C LEU A 95 -0.16 -7.38 -3.90
N HIS A 96 0.83 -8.14 -4.41
CA HIS A 96 1.92 -7.55 -5.19
C HIS A 96 1.43 -6.96 -6.50
N ALA A 97 0.55 -7.67 -7.22
CA ALA A 97 -0.08 -7.13 -8.43
C ALA A 97 -0.90 -5.87 -8.11
N LEU A 98 -1.63 -5.88 -6.98
CA LEU A 98 -2.36 -4.71 -6.52
C LEU A 98 -1.44 -3.52 -6.24
N ILE A 99 -0.35 -3.71 -5.49
CA ILE A 99 0.66 -2.66 -5.24
C ILE A 99 1.20 -2.11 -6.56
N HIS A 100 1.55 -2.99 -7.51
CA HIS A 100 2.04 -2.55 -8.81
C HIS A 100 0.99 -1.80 -9.64
N SER A 101 -0.30 -2.09 -9.44
CA SER A 101 -1.42 -1.39 -10.08
C SER A 101 -1.71 -0.01 -9.46
N SER A 102 -1.14 0.30 -8.30
CA SER A 102 -1.29 1.58 -7.61
C SER A 102 -0.13 2.52 -7.92
N ASP A 103 -0.39 3.82 -7.91
CA ASP A 103 0.63 4.86 -8.02
C ASP A 103 1.11 5.26 -6.61
N LEU A 104 0.19 5.30 -5.64
CA LEU A 104 0.50 5.64 -4.26
C LEU A 104 -0.14 4.65 -3.28
N VAL A 105 0.57 4.33 -2.20
CA VAL A 105 0.07 3.47 -1.11
C VAL A 105 0.01 4.26 0.19
N VAL A 106 -1.14 4.23 0.86
CA VAL A 106 -1.35 4.81 2.19
C VAL A 106 -1.46 3.68 3.21
N VAL A 107 -0.75 3.81 4.32
CA VAL A 107 -0.73 2.83 5.42
C VAL A 107 -0.75 3.51 6.79
N LEU A 108 -1.19 2.80 7.83
CA LEU A 108 -0.84 3.09 9.22
C LEU A 108 0.48 2.37 9.55
N THR A 109 0.42 1.34 10.38
CA THR A 109 1.50 0.39 10.67
C THR A 109 1.22 -0.92 9.94
N SER A 110 1.79 -1.09 8.76
CA SER A 110 1.56 -2.28 7.94
C SER A 110 2.80 -2.66 7.14
N THR A 111 3.09 -3.96 7.04
CA THR A 111 4.19 -4.47 6.20
C THR A 111 3.98 -4.16 4.73
N VAL A 112 2.74 -3.93 4.31
CA VAL A 112 2.38 -3.47 2.96
C VAL A 112 3.13 -2.18 2.60
N GLY A 113 3.40 -1.30 3.56
CA GLY A 113 4.19 -0.08 3.33
C GLY A 113 5.63 -0.39 2.92
N LEU A 114 6.27 -1.37 3.57
CA LEU A 114 7.60 -1.84 3.18
C LEU A 114 7.58 -2.51 1.80
N GLU A 115 6.59 -3.37 1.54
CA GLU A 115 6.45 -4.05 0.24
C GLU A 115 6.24 -3.06 -0.91
N ALA A 116 5.42 -2.02 -0.70
CA ALA A 116 5.20 -0.95 -1.66
C ALA A 116 6.47 -0.14 -1.94
N HIS A 117 7.22 0.19 -0.89
CA HIS A 117 8.51 0.87 -1.03
C HIS A 117 9.51 0.05 -1.86
N LEU A 118 9.63 -1.26 -1.57
CA LEU A 118 10.49 -2.18 -2.33
C LEU A 118 10.03 -2.33 -3.79
N ALA A 119 8.73 -2.21 -4.05
CA ALA A 119 8.16 -2.16 -5.39
C ALA A 119 8.37 -0.80 -6.10
N GLY A 120 9.03 0.16 -5.44
CA GLY A 120 9.34 1.49 -5.97
C GLY A 120 8.14 2.46 -5.96
N LYS A 121 7.09 2.14 -5.20
CA LYS A 121 5.88 2.98 -5.09
C LYS A 121 6.05 4.05 -4.03
N SER A 122 5.44 5.21 -4.25
CA SER A 122 5.31 6.24 -3.21
C SER A 122 4.46 5.71 -2.06
N VAL A 123 4.94 5.89 -0.83
CA VAL A 123 4.27 5.44 0.40
C VAL A 123 4.01 6.63 1.32
N ILE A 124 2.77 6.77 1.78
CA ILE A 124 2.39 7.68 2.87
C ILE A 124 2.12 6.84 4.11
N CYS A 125 2.81 7.20 5.20
CA CYS A 125 2.60 6.61 6.52
C CYS A 125 1.77 7.57 7.36
N VAL A 126 0.60 7.14 7.83
CA VAL A 126 -0.21 7.91 8.77
C VAL A 126 0.32 7.65 10.18
N ASP A 127 1.21 8.52 10.64
CA ASP A 127 1.95 8.43 11.90
C ASP A 127 1.10 8.86 13.12
N MET A 128 -0.17 8.43 13.12
CA MET A 128 -1.18 8.74 14.15
C MET A 128 -1.60 7.49 14.93
N SER A 129 -1.15 6.30 14.53
CA SER A 129 -1.39 5.04 15.24
C SER A 129 -0.65 4.99 16.57
N VAL A 130 -1.23 4.34 17.55
CA VAL A 130 -0.59 3.99 18.83
C VAL A 130 0.62 3.08 18.63
N PHE A 131 0.71 2.37 17.49
CA PHE A 131 1.83 1.51 17.12
C PHE A 131 2.92 2.22 16.31
N THR A 132 2.77 3.50 15.99
CA THR A 132 3.73 4.25 15.16
C THR A 132 5.15 4.20 15.74
N ALA A 133 5.28 4.22 17.07
CA ALA A 133 6.57 4.13 17.73
C ALA A 133 7.25 2.76 17.57
N ASP A 134 6.46 1.68 17.49
CA ASP A 134 6.97 0.31 17.36
C ASP A 134 7.36 0.00 15.91
N THR A 135 6.67 0.61 14.95
CA THR A 135 6.93 0.44 13.50
C THR A 135 7.04 1.80 12.80
N PRO A 136 8.11 2.58 13.03
CA PRO A 136 8.22 3.96 12.56
C PRO A 136 8.68 4.03 11.09
N LEU A 137 7.86 3.51 10.17
CA LEU A 137 8.18 3.37 8.74
C LEU A 137 8.67 4.68 8.10
N SER A 138 8.04 5.81 8.45
CA SER A 138 8.44 7.13 7.97
C SER A 138 9.86 7.51 8.42
N LYS A 139 10.20 7.29 9.69
CA LYS A 139 11.54 7.55 10.24
C LYS A 139 12.59 6.60 9.68
N MET A 140 12.18 5.42 9.25
CA MET A 140 13.04 4.44 8.57
C MET A 140 13.28 4.79 7.09
N GLY A 141 12.66 5.84 6.56
CA GLY A 141 12.79 6.25 5.16
C GLY A 141 11.96 5.42 4.17
N ILE A 142 11.01 4.63 4.65
CA ILE A 142 10.14 3.78 3.81
C ILE A 142 9.04 4.60 3.14
N GLY A 143 8.55 5.65 3.80
CA GLY A 143 7.51 6.52 3.28
C GLY A 143 7.56 7.91 3.87
N THR A 144 6.69 8.79 3.41
CA THR A 144 6.53 10.13 3.96
C THR A 144 5.46 10.10 5.06
N GLY A 145 5.83 10.52 6.27
CA GLY A 145 4.93 10.53 7.43
C GLY A 145 3.97 11.72 7.41
N VAL A 146 2.71 11.48 7.80
CA VAL A 146 1.74 12.53 8.16
C VAL A 146 1.27 12.33 9.58
N THR A 147 1.18 13.42 10.35
CA THR A 147 0.74 13.37 11.76
C THR A 147 -0.66 13.94 11.95
N ARG A 148 -1.27 14.45 10.88
CA ARG A 148 -2.65 14.95 10.85
C ARG A 148 -3.30 14.62 9.52
N LEU A 149 -4.60 14.32 9.52
CA LEU A 149 -5.32 13.87 8.32
C LEU A 149 -5.41 14.96 7.24
N GLU A 150 -5.39 16.23 7.61
CA GLU A 150 -5.44 17.36 6.66
C GLU A 150 -4.17 17.45 5.81
N GLN A 151 -3.10 16.75 6.19
CA GLN A 151 -1.86 16.69 5.42
C GLN A 151 -1.92 15.67 4.29
N LEU A 152 -2.92 14.77 4.28
CA LEU A 152 -3.00 13.69 3.30
C LEU A 152 -3.19 14.22 1.88
N GLU A 153 -4.21 15.05 1.64
CA GLU A 153 -4.54 15.55 0.30
C GLU A 153 -3.37 16.28 -0.37
N PRO A 154 -2.78 17.34 0.24
CA PRO A 154 -1.68 18.05 -0.40
C PRO A 154 -0.44 17.18 -0.61
N LEU A 155 -0.19 16.20 0.27
CA LEU A 155 0.93 15.28 0.10
C LEU A 155 0.68 14.26 -1.04
N ILE A 156 -0.54 13.76 -1.18
CA ILE A 156 -0.93 12.87 -2.28
C ILE A 156 -0.79 13.60 -3.61
N GLU A 157 -1.30 14.83 -3.72
CA GLU A 157 -1.15 15.66 -4.92
C GLU A 157 0.33 15.84 -5.31
N GLN A 158 1.17 16.20 -4.33
CA GLN A 158 2.61 16.38 -4.53
C GLN A 158 3.29 15.10 -5.05
N LEU A 159 2.97 13.95 -4.45
CA LEU A 159 3.62 12.68 -4.79
C LEU A 159 3.15 12.16 -6.15
N LEU A 160 1.85 12.23 -6.45
CA LEU A 160 1.31 11.80 -7.74
C LEU A 160 1.82 12.66 -8.90
N ALA A 161 1.99 13.98 -8.68
CA ALA A 161 2.60 14.86 -9.68
C ALA A 161 4.09 14.56 -9.92
N LYS A 162 4.82 14.12 -8.88
CA LYS A 162 6.25 13.75 -8.99
C LYS A 162 6.45 12.40 -9.69
N GLU A 163 5.55 11.45 -9.51
CA GLU A 163 5.64 10.16 -10.19
C GLU A 163 5.54 10.30 -11.72
N ASP A 164 4.70 11.21 -12.22
CA ASP A 164 4.61 11.50 -13.65
C ASP A 164 5.94 11.94 -14.27
N LEU A 165 6.75 12.68 -13.49
CA LEU A 165 8.06 13.13 -13.91
C LEU A 165 9.13 12.03 -13.86
N THR A 166 8.94 11.00 -13.03
CA THR A 166 9.96 9.97 -12.75
C THR A 166 9.69 8.62 -13.42
N ALA A 167 8.44 8.33 -13.82
CA ALA A 167 8.05 7.12 -14.54
C ALA A 167 8.84 6.91 -15.86
N ALA A 168 9.46 7.96 -16.40
CA ALA A 168 10.36 7.90 -17.53
C ALA A 168 11.71 7.18 -17.26
N ALA A 169 12.04 6.85 -16.01
CA ALA A 169 13.35 6.31 -15.64
C ALA A 169 13.28 5.31 -14.48
N LYS A 170 13.08 4.01 -14.74
CA LYS A 170 13.61 2.91 -13.88
C LYS A 170 13.44 1.50 -14.47
N HIS A 171 14.46 0.67 -14.25
CA HIS A 171 14.53 -0.78 -14.49
C HIS A 171 15.05 -1.52 -13.24
N SER A 172 14.73 -2.82 -13.18
CA SER A 172 14.68 -3.74 -12.03
C SER A 172 16.00 -4.33 -11.50
N THR A 173 16.03 -4.66 -10.21
CA THR A 173 17.00 -5.53 -9.53
C THR A 173 16.51 -7.00 -9.41
N PRO A 174 17.41 -7.99 -9.19
CA PRO A 174 17.06 -9.42 -9.20
C PRO A 174 16.28 -9.86 -7.94
N SER A 175 15.40 -10.86 -8.10
CA SER A 175 14.43 -11.25 -7.06
C SER A 175 15.04 -12.14 -5.95
N ALA A 176 14.61 -11.90 -4.70
CA ALA A 176 14.98 -12.72 -3.54
C ALA A 176 14.63 -14.22 -3.71
N CYS A 177 13.59 -14.56 -4.50
CA CYS A 177 13.27 -15.97 -4.81
C CYS A 177 14.40 -16.67 -5.56
N ALA A 178 15.10 -15.97 -6.47
CA ALA A 178 16.22 -16.56 -7.21
C ALA A 178 17.40 -16.85 -6.27
N ALA A 179 17.65 -15.96 -5.31
CA ALA A 179 18.68 -16.16 -4.29
C ALA A 179 18.37 -17.36 -3.37
N VAL A 180 17.13 -17.48 -2.89
CA VAL A 180 16.72 -18.60 -2.03
C VAL A 180 16.72 -19.93 -2.78
N SER A 181 16.20 -19.98 -4.01
CA SER A 181 16.28 -21.19 -4.83
C SER A 181 17.72 -21.62 -5.09
N GLY A 182 18.62 -20.66 -5.33
CA GLY A 182 20.05 -20.94 -5.46
C GLY A 182 20.66 -21.58 -4.22
N ILE A 183 20.29 -21.11 -3.02
CA ILE A 183 20.76 -21.67 -1.74
C ILE A 183 20.24 -23.10 -1.55
N ILE A 184 18.95 -23.34 -1.81
CA ILE A 184 18.32 -24.66 -1.68
C ILE A 184 18.99 -25.67 -2.63
N LEU A 185 19.16 -25.30 -3.90
CA LEU A 185 19.82 -26.16 -4.89
C LEU A 185 21.28 -26.45 -4.53
N THR A 186 22.00 -25.45 -3.99
CA THR A 186 23.38 -25.61 -3.53
C THR A 186 23.50 -26.58 -2.35
N HIS A 187 22.49 -26.66 -1.48
CA HIS A 187 22.51 -27.57 -0.33
C HIS A 187 22.03 -28.99 -0.70
N LEU A 188 21.03 -29.11 -1.59
CA LEU A 188 20.57 -30.41 -2.07
C LEU A 188 21.64 -31.14 -2.89
N GLY A 189 22.48 -30.42 -3.64
CA GLY A 189 23.62 -31.00 -4.36
C GLY A 189 24.80 -31.46 -3.49
N LYS A 190 24.77 -31.20 -2.17
CA LYS A 190 25.82 -31.56 -1.21
C LYS A 190 25.41 -32.69 -0.26
N MET A 191 24.21 -33.25 -0.38
CA MET A 191 23.79 -34.39 0.43
C MET A 191 24.37 -35.68 -0.16
N PRO A 192 25.05 -36.53 0.65
CA PRO A 192 25.45 -37.86 0.20
C PRO A 192 24.20 -38.73 -0.05
N PRO A 193 24.31 -39.76 -0.93
CA PRO A 193 23.20 -40.64 -1.29
C PRO A 193 22.65 -41.44 -0.11
#